data_AF-A0A0C3QAM8-F1
#
_entry.id   AF-A0A0C3QAM8-F1
#
_cell.length_a   1.000
_cell.length_b   1.000
_cell.length_c   1.000
_cell.angle_alpha   90.00
_cell.angle_beta   90.00
_cell.angle_gamma   90.00
#
_symmetry.space_group_name_H-M   'P 1'
#
loop_
_entity.id
_entity.type
_entity.pdbx_description
1 polymer ?
#
loop_
_entity_poly.entity_id
_entity_poly.type
_entity_poly.pdbx_seq_one_letter_code
_entity_poly.pdbx_strand_id
1 'polypeptide(L)' 'MAQVALAWSLSKPFVSAPIVGTTSLDKLRDLVEGVHVKLTEEETKSIDELYRPRAIAGHK' A
#
# COMPACT_ATOMS: atom_id res chain seq x y z
N MET A 1 -1.57 3.05 10.08
CA MET A 1 -2.12 3.36 8.73
C MET A 1 -1.11 3.17 7.61
N ALA A 2 0.10 3.75 7.69
CA ALA A 2 1.12 3.61 6.64
C ALA A 2 1.51 2.13 6.35
N GLN A 3 1.63 1.30 7.39
CA GLN A 3 1.87 -0.14 7.27
C GLN A 3 0.78 -0.88 6.49
N VAL A 4 -0.49 -0.62 6.80
CA VAL A 4 -1.63 -1.26 6.13
C VAL A 4 -1.69 -0.87 4.65
N ALA A 5 -1.44 0.42 4.35
CA ALA A 5 -1.40 0.88 2.96
C ALA A 5 -0.27 0.22 2.17
N LEU A 6 0.92 0.06 2.79
CA LEU A 6 2.05 -0.64 2.16
C LEU A 6 1.76 -2.12 1.94
N ALA A 7 1.24 -2.81 2.96
CA ALA A 7 0.85 -4.22 2.88
C ALA A 7 -0.22 -4.47 1.82
N TRP A 8 -1.22 -3.58 1.73
CA TRP A 8 -2.24 -3.65 0.67
C TRP A 8 -1.66 -3.39 -0.72
N SER A 9 -0.70 -2.48 -0.85
CA SER A 9 -0.02 -2.25 -2.13
C SER A 9 0.79 -3.48 -2.54
N LEU A 10 1.48 -4.13 -1.60
CA LEU A 10 2.23 -5.37 -1.81
C LEU A 10 1.36 -6.60 -2.06
N SER A 11 0.09 -6.61 -1.61
CA SER A 11 -0.81 -7.73 -1.88
C SER A 11 -1.29 -7.80 -3.33
N LYS A 12 -1.06 -6.73 -4.11
CA LYS A 12 -1.44 -6.68 -5.53
C LYS A 12 -0.41 -7.39 -6.41
N PRO A 13 -0.82 -8.32 -7.29
CA PRO A 13 0.11 -9.12 -8.09
C PRO A 13 0.90 -8.29 -9.13
N PHE A 14 0.44 -7.08 -9.45
CA PHE A 14 1.10 -6.16 -10.38
C PHE A 14 2.10 -5.21 -9.70
N VAL A 15 2.27 -5.27 -8.39
CA VAL A 15 3.21 -4.44 -7.62
C VAL A 15 4.35 -5.29 -7.11
N SER A 16 5.55 -5.11 -7.66
CA SER A 16 6.74 -5.88 -7.23
C SER A 16 7.54 -5.21 -6.12
N ALA A 17 7.76 -3.89 -6.22
CA ALA A 17 8.58 -3.13 -5.28
C ALA A 17 8.06 -1.68 -5.15
N PRO A 18 7.25 -1.36 -4.13
CA PRO A 18 6.76 -0.01 -3.90
C PRO A 18 7.91 0.91 -3.43
N ILE A 19 7.98 2.12 -3.99
CA ILE A 19 8.96 3.14 -3.60
C ILE A 19 8.29 4.11 -2.64
N VAL A 20 8.75 4.14 -1.39
CA VAL A 20 8.20 5.01 -0.34
C VAL A 20 9.23 6.06 0.10
N GLY A 21 8.78 7.32 0.19
CA GLY A 21 9.57 8.43 0.70
C GLY A 21 9.08 8.84 2.08
N THR A 22 10.01 9.09 3.01
CA THR A 22 9.70 9.64 4.34
C THR A 22 10.75 10.65 4.76
N THR A 23 10.33 11.67 5.52
CA THR A 23 11.20 12.72 6.09
C THR A 23 11.59 12.46 7.55
N SER A 24 11.13 11.35 8.13
CA SER A 24 11.41 10.97 9.52
C SER A 24 11.86 9.51 9.60
N LEU A 25 12.87 9.27 10.45
CA LEU A 25 13.46 7.96 10.72
C LEU A 25 12.47 7.02 11.43
N ASP A 26 11.63 7.52 12.33
CA ASP A 26 10.65 6.69 13.03
C ASP A 26 9.60 6.17 12.05
N LYS A 27 9.13 7.03 11.15
CA LYS A 27 8.21 6.64 10.06
C LYS A 27 8.86 5.64 9.09
N LEU A 28 10.18 5.73 8.87
CA LEU A 28 10.90 4.74 8.06
C LEU A 28 10.84 3.36 8.72
N ARG A 29 11.10 3.28 10.02
CA ARG A 29 11.03 2.02 10.77
C ARG A 29 9.62 1.43 10.73
N ASP A 30 8.60 2.25 10.95
CA ASP A 30 7.20 1.81 10.83
C ASP A 30 6.89 1.23 9.44
N LEU A 31 7.36 1.88 8.37
CA LEU A 31 7.17 1.41 7.00
C LEU A 31 7.86 0.06 6.75
N VAL A 32 9.07 -0.14 7.29
CA VAL A 32 9.80 -1.41 7.16
C VAL A 32 9.00 -2.55 7.78
N GLU A 33 8.45 -2.36 8.97
CA GLU A 33 7.58 -3.36 9.62
C GLU A 33 6.33 -3.68 8.79
N GLY A 34 5.82 -2.71 8.02
CA GLY A 34 4.68 -2.89 7.12
C GLY A 34 4.89 -3.92 6.01
N VAL A 35 6.15 -4.22 5.63
CA VAL A 35 6.48 -5.24 4.63
C VAL A 35 6.17 -6.65 5.13
N HIS A 36 6.20 -6.86 6.45
CA HIS A 36 5.93 -8.15 7.07
C HIS A 36 4.45 -8.39 7.36
N VAL A 37 3.63 -7.35 7.25
CA VAL A 37 2.18 -7.43 7.46
C VAL A 37 1.53 -8.12 6.26
N LYS A 38 0.84 -9.23 6.53
CA LYS A 38 0.02 -9.94 5.53
C LYS A 38 -1.44 -9.68 5.85
N LEU A 39 -2.15 -9.08 4.90
CA LEU A 39 -3.59 -8.90 4.97
C LEU A 39 -4.28 -10.20 4.54
N THR A 40 -5.41 -10.50 5.16
CA THR A 40 -6.26 -11.60 4.69
C THR A 40 -7.00 -11.21 3.40
N GLU A 41 -7.60 -12.19 2.74
CA GLU A 41 -8.40 -11.94 1.54
C GLU A 41 -9.61 -11.06 1.85
N GLU A 42 -10.24 -11.25 3.01
CA GLU A 42 -11.39 -10.45 3.47
C GLU A 42 -11.00 -9.00 3.72
N GLU A 43 -9.86 -8.76 4.39
CA GLU A 43 -9.35 -7.41 4.63
C GLU A 43 -9.00 -6.70 3.32
N THR A 44 -8.30 -7.40 2.42
CA THR A 44 -7.93 -6.84 1.11
C THR A 44 -9.19 -6.49 0.30
N LYS A 45 -10.20 -7.36 0.31
CA LYS A 45 -11.48 -7.14 -0.37
C LYS A 45 -12.23 -5.95 0.22
N SER A 46 -12.25 -5.81 1.55
CA SER A 46 -12.90 -4.67 2.21
C SER A 46 -12.28 -3.33 1.80
N ILE A 47 -10.95 -3.29 1.61
CA ILE A 47 -10.24 -2.10 1.15
C ILE A 47 -10.53 -1.86 -0.34
N ASP A 48 -10.56 -2.91 -1.17
CA ASP A 48 -10.83 -2.82 -2.60
C ASP A 48 -12.23 -2.33 -2.93
N GLU A 49 -13.25 -2.76 -2.17
CA GLU A 49 -14.63 -2.32 -2.34
C GLU A 49 -14.81 -0.81 -2.11
N LEU A 50 -14.00 -0.24 -1.21
CA LEU A 50 -13.99 1.19 -0.91
C LEU A 50 -13.06 1.99 -1.83
N TYR A 51 -12.09 1.33 -2.48
CA TYR A 51 -11.10 1.98 -3.33
C TYR A 51 -11.72 2.44 -4.65
N ARG A 52 -11.58 3.74 -4.96
CA ARG A 52 -12.02 4.32 -6.23
C ARG A 52 -10.81 4.67 -7.09
N PRO A 53 -10.56 3.94 -8.20
CA PRO A 53 -9.49 4.27 -9.12
C PRO A 53 -9.65 5.69 -9.66
N ARG A 54 -8.57 6.45 -9.66
CA ARG A 54 -8.55 7.77 -10.27
C ARG A 54 -8.27 7.64 -11.77
N ALA A 55 -9.10 8.25 -12.60
CA ALA A 55 -8.86 8.31 -14.03
C ALA A 55 -7.57 9.08 -14.35
N ILE A 56 -6.93 8.74 -15.47
CA ILE A 56 -5.75 9.44 -15.97
C ILE A 56 -6.10 10.90 -16.18
N ALA A 57 -5.38 11.80 -15.53
CA ALA A 57 -5.46 13.23 -15.73
C ALA A 57 -4.20 13.70 -16.47
N GLY A 58 -4.31 14.00 -17.77
CA GLY A 58 -3.18 14.40 -18.61
C GLY A 58 -2.99 13.49 -19.82
N HIS A 59 -1.74 13.18 -20.15
CA HIS A 59 -1.42 12.46 -21.39
C HIS A 59 -1.51 10.94 -21.20
N LYS A 60 -2.18 10.30 -22.16
CA LYS A 60 -2.48 8.86 -22.23
C LYS A 60 -1.23 8.00 -22.42
#